data_AF-A0A517R376-F1
#
_entry.id   AF-A0A517R376-F1
#
_cell.length_a   1.000
_cell.length_b   1.000
_cell.length_c   1.000
_cell.angle_alpha   90.00
_cell.angle_beta   90.00
_cell.angle_gamma   90.00
#
_symmetry.space_group_name_H-M   'P 1'
#
loop_
_entity.id
_entity.type
_entity.pdbx_description
1 polymer ?
#
loop_
_entity_poly.entity_id
_entity_poly.type
_entity_poly.pdbx_seq_one_letter_code
_entity_poly.pdbx_strand_id
1 'polypeptide(L)'
;MPFDSRAIRFWLYALVLPTLVFVSGCGGSAEIEFVETKRLDEGLTNTDIKILQAVFGGLTDEERAALPEILAPRADWSADRTLPVKELYEEELTELVAVHSLERLAEAFPKSPSFERQVERTHRTREQVAALYASAGYALSRKYWGAVKPLDRLMQRAEDEMWELRNDERPFASLSPEARYRVLERAGWISVADRVEQLMVVAEQNVETVTEFEDELRKVLPGRFFADPLSPILPRLAVYGVPFEEDDPDRSDADLTWNSSDVVTNAQSASLNSNAATEVPASEKNSDDAEIEASSSAPIATNRENGRR
;
A
#
# COMPACT_ATOMS: atom_id res chain seq x y z
N MET A 1 -32.70 47.47 77.99
CA MET A 1 -32.91 46.05 78.34
C MET A 1 -34.04 45.51 77.48
N PRO A 2 -34.00 44.25 77.04
CA PRO A 2 -33.23 43.71 75.92
C PRO A 2 -34.14 43.42 74.71
N PHE A 3 -33.65 43.70 73.49
CA PHE A 3 -34.25 43.16 72.28
C PHE A 3 -33.71 41.74 72.08
N ASP A 4 -34.64 40.80 72.05
CA ASP A 4 -34.44 39.35 72.11
C ASP A 4 -33.97 38.79 70.76
N SER A 5 -32.78 38.21 70.73
CA SER A 5 -32.03 37.76 69.54
C SER A 5 -32.48 36.41 68.98
N ARG A 6 -33.77 36.08 69.05
CA ARG A 6 -34.28 34.73 68.73
C ARG A 6 -34.99 34.61 67.37
N ALA A 7 -35.07 35.68 66.58
CA ALA A 7 -35.76 35.67 65.28
C ALA A 7 -34.87 35.50 64.04
N ILE A 8 -33.54 35.33 64.20
CA ILE A 8 -32.60 35.12 63.07
C ILE A 8 -31.97 33.73 63.15
N ARG A 9 -32.80 32.71 63.32
CA ARG A 9 -32.41 31.30 63.12
C ARG A 9 -33.43 30.53 62.27
N PHE A 10 -34.26 31.26 61.53
CA PHE A 10 -35.33 30.70 60.69
C PHE A 10 -34.97 30.57 59.19
N TRP A 11 -33.73 30.86 58.78
CA TRP A 11 -33.37 30.86 57.35
C TRP A 11 -32.11 30.06 56.98
N LEU A 12 -31.59 29.22 57.89
CA LEU A 12 -30.34 28.48 57.65
C LEU A 12 -30.48 26.95 57.65
N TYR A 13 -31.69 26.40 57.79
CA TYR A 13 -31.91 24.95 57.85
C TYR A 13 -33.03 24.42 56.95
N ALA A 14 -33.42 25.15 55.91
CA ALA A 14 -34.36 24.69 54.88
C ALA A 14 -33.71 24.46 53.50
N LEU A 15 -32.38 24.31 53.46
CA LEU A 15 -31.61 24.08 52.24
C LEU A 15 -30.63 22.91 52.40
N VAL A 16 -31.10 21.84 53.06
CA VAL A 16 -30.39 20.56 53.18
C VAL A 16 -31.41 19.43 53.07
N LEU A 17 -31.81 19.10 51.84
CA LEU A 17 -32.36 17.80 51.42
C LEU A 17 -32.31 17.77 49.87
N PRO A 18 -32.11 16.62 49.23
CA PRO A 18 -30.85 16.31 48.57
C PRO A 18 -31.10 16.10 47.07
N THR A 19 -30.68 17.03 46.22
CA THR A 19 -30.49 16.76 44.79
C THR A 19 -29.16 16.03 44.59
N LEU A 20 -29.13 14.77 45.03
CA LEU A 20 -28.09 13.81 44.70
C LEU A 20 -28.72 12.79 43.73
N VAL A 21 -29.06 13.31 42.54
CA VAL A 21 -29.64 12.56 41.42
C VAL A 21 -28.72 12.82 40.23
N PHE A 22 -27.95 11.79 39.89
CA PHE A 22 -27.28 11.57 38.60
C PHE A 22 -26.28 12.62 38.10
N VAL A 23 -25.04 12.52 38.56
CA VAL A 23 -23.88 12.60 37.64
C VAL A 23 -22.91 11.47 37.96
N SER A 24 -23.38 10.23 37.91
CA SER A 24 -22.58 9.12 37.40
C SER A 24 -22.58 9.22 35.87
N GLY A 25 -22.03 10.33 35.37
CA GLY A 25 -21.61 10.47 33.99
C GLY A 25 -20.39 9.58 33.84
N CYS A 26 -20.66 8.36 33.40
CA CYS A 26 -19.69 7.39 32.94
C CYS A 26 -18.62 8.13 32.16
N GLY A 27 -17.38 8.12 32.66
CA GLY A 27 -16.19 8.51 31.93
C GLY A 27 -15.89 7.53 30.80
N GLY A 28 -16.86 7.32 29.91
CA GLY A 28 -16.54 7.04 28.53
C GLY A 28 -16.01 8.37 28.02
N SER A 29 -14.70 8.47 27.88
CA SER A 29 -14.08 9.40 26.95
C SER A 29 -14.96 9.43 25.70
N ALA A 30 -15.79 10.46 25.60
CA ALA A 30 -16.46 10.79 24.36
C ALA A 30 -15.30 11.11 23.43
N GLU A 31 -14.90 10.08 22.68
CA GLU A 31 -14.03 10.17 21.54
C GLU A 31 -14.67 11.30 20.73
N ILE A 32 -14.04 12.48 20.79
CA ILE A 32 -14.53 13.69 20.14
C ILE A 32 -14.75 13.25 18.71
N GLU A 33 -16.00 13.27 18.25
CA GLU A 33 -16.34 12.88 16.91
C GLU A 33 -15.73 13.94 15.98
N PHE A 34 -14.50 13.68 15.55
CA PHE A 34 -13.71 14.62 14.78
C PHE A 34 -14.44 14.87 13.46
N VAL A 35 -14.81 16.14 13.25
CA VAL A 35 -15.39 16.64 12.00
C VAL A 35 -14.31 16.79 10.91
N GLU A 36 -13.04 16.77 11.31
CA GLU A 36 -11.89 16.93 10.42
C GLU A 36 -11.55 15.63 9.66
N THR A 37 -11.07 15.78 8.43
CA THR A 37 -10.56 14.66 7.61
C THR A 37 -9.29 14.08 8.22
N LYS A 38 -9.23 12.75 8.34
CA LYS A 38 -8.08 12.04 8.91
C LYS A 38 -6.79 12.37 8.17
N ARG A 39 -5.72 12.68 8.90
CA ARG A 39 -4.37 12.86 8.32
C ARG A 39 -3.54 11.58 8.45
N LEU A 40 -2.51 11.45 7.61
CA LEU A 40 -1.62 10.26 7.63
C LEU A 40 -0.82 10.12 8.93
N ASP A 41 -0.47 11.26 9.55
CA ASP A 41 0.26 11.34 10.82
C ASP A 41 -0.64 11.13 12.05
N GLU A 42 -1.95 11.00 11.87
CA GLU A 42 -2.91 10.74 12.95
C GLU A 42 -3.15 9.25 13.15
N GLY A 43 -3.18 8.82 14.42
CA GLY A 43 -3.42 7.43 14.83
C GLY A 43 -4.79 6.90 14.39
N LEU A 44 -4.84 5.83 13.59
CA LEU A 44 -6.04 5.10 13.24
C LEU A 44 -6.60 4.38 14.47
N THR A 45 -7.89 4.58 14.73
CA THR A 45 -8.58 3.93 15.85
C THR A 45 -9.35 2.69 15.40
N ASN A 46 -9.76 1.86 16.36
CA ASN A 46 -10.61 0.70 16.07
C ASN A 46 -11.97 1.12 15.49
N THR A 47 -12.44 2.32 15.81
CA THR A 47 -13.65 2.91 15.23
C THR A 47 -13.45 3.20 13.74
N ASP A 48 -12.30 3.77 13.36
CA ASP A 48 -11.94 4.04 11.96
C ASP A 48 -11.95 2.76 11.11
N ILE A 49 -11.37 1.66 11.63
CA ILE A 49 -11.36 0.37 10.95
C ILE A 49 -12.78 -0.19 10.75
N LYS A 50 -13.64 -0.08 11.78
CA LYS A 50 -15.03 -0.52 11.68
C LYS A 50 -15.82 0.29 10.65
N ILE A 51 -15.55 1.59 10.53
CA ILE A 51 -16.16 2.44 9.49
C ILE A 51 -15.76 1.94 8.11
N LEU A 52 -14.46 1.68 7.88
CA LEU A 52 -13.98 1.14 6.60
C LEU A 52 -14.66 -0.19 6.25
N GLN A 53 -14.77 -1.10 7.22
CA GLN A 53 -15.45 -2.39 7.03
C GLN A 53 -16.94 -2.20 6.73
N ALA A 54 -17.63 -1.27 7.39
CA ALA A 54 -19.04 -1.00 7.15
C ALA A 54 -19.30 -0.40 5.77
N VAL A 55 -18.46 0.57 5.35
CA VAL A 55 -18.58 1.23 4.05
C VAL A 55 -18.23 0.28 2.90
N PHE A 56 -17.05 -0.35 2.96
CA PHE A 56 -16.53 -1.14 1.84
C PHE A 56 -16.99 -2.61 1.85
N GLY A 57 -17.41 -3.14 3.00
CA GLY A 57 -17.96 -4.50 3.11
C GLY A 57 -19.35 -4.66 2.46
N GLY A 58 -20.05 -3.55 2.20
CA GLY A 58 -21.31 -3.53 1.47
C GLY A 58 -21.19 -3.45 -0.05
N LEU A 59 -19.96 -3.39 -0.59
CA LEU A 59 -19.71 -3.27 -2.02
C LEU A 59 -19.66 -4.63 -2.72
N THR A 60 -20.17 -4.65 -3.94
CA THR A 60 -19.98 -5.76 -4.89
C THR A 60 -18.50 -5.90 -5.28
N ASP A 61 -18.12 -7.05 -5.83
CA ASP A 61 -16.73 -7.28 -6.26
C ASP A 61 -16.33 -6.33 -7.41
N GLU A 62 -17.26 -5.98 -8.30
CA GLU A 62 -17.04 -5.00 -9.37
C GLU A 62 -16.78 -3.59 -8.81
N GLU A 63 -17.59 -3.14 -7.85
CA GLU A 63 -17.38 -1.85 -7.17
C GLU A 63 -16.06 -1.83 -6.38
N ARG A 64 -15.69 -2.96 -5.76
CA ARG A 64 -14.43 -3.09 -5.03
C ARG A 64 -13.23 -3.04 -5.97
N ALA A 65 -13.31 -3.67 -7.14
CA ALA A 65 -12.29 -3.59 -8.18
C ALA A 65 -12.15 -2.17 -8.74
N ALA A 66 -13.24 -1.41 -8.78
CA ALA A 66 -13.29 -0.02 -9.23
C ALA A 66 -12.86 1.01 -8.17
N LEU A 67 -12.48 0.60 -6.96
CA LEU A 67 -11.98 1.55 -5.95
C LEU A 67 -10.73 2.28 -6.47
N PRO A 68 -10.56 3.57 -6.15
CA PRO A 68 -9.46 4.36 -6.65
C PRO A 68 -8.11 3.94 -6.07
N GLU A 69 -7.05 4.13 -6.85
CA GLU A 69 -5.67 3.98 -6.40
C GLU A 69 -5.22 5.27 -5.70
N ILE A 70 -4.52 5.12 -4.56
CA ILE A 70 -4.01 6.25 -3.78
C ILE A 70 -2.53 6.53 -4.04
N LEU A 71 -1.85 5.59 -4.73
CA LEU A 71 -0.43 5.65 -4.99
C LEU A 71 -0.21 6.06 -6.44
N ALA A 72 0.52 7.15 -6.67
CA ALA A 72 0.72 7.68 -8.02
C ALA A 72 1.50 6.70 -8.92
N PRO A 73 1.10 6.52 -10.19
CA PRO A 73 1.82 5.64 -11.11
C PRO A 73 3.23 6.15 -11.41
N ARG A 74 4.02 5.33 -12.10
CA ARG A 74 5.32 5.75 -12.63
C ARG A 74 5.11 6.77 -13.76
N ALA A 75 5.95 7.80 -13.81
CA ALA A 75 6.00 8.75 -14.92
C ALA A 75 6.11 8.02 -16.28
N ASP A 76 5.23 8.36 -17.21
CA ASP A 76 5.16 7.76 -18.55
C ASP A 76 5.01 8.86 -19.62
N TRP A 77 6.11 9.54 -19.94
CA TRP A 77 6.10 10.62 -20.92
C TRP A 77 6.18 10.06 -22.34
N SER A 78 5.19 10.43 -23.17
CA SER A 78 5.20 10.07 -24.59
C SER A 78 6.44 10.61 -25.30
N ALA A 79 6.96 9.82 -26.23
CA ALA A 79 8.20 10.08 -26.97
C ALA A 79 8.15 11.35 -27.84
N ASP A 80 6.95 11.85 -28.15
CA ASP A 80 6.66 13.04 -28.94
C ASP A 80 6.51 14.33 -28.12
N ARG A 81 6.60 14.26 -26.77
CA ARG A 81 6.54 15.44 -25.90
C ARG A 81 7.64 16.44 -26.25
N THR A 82 7.24 17.65 -26.65
CA THR A 82 8.16 18.72 -27.07
C THR A 82 8.65 19.59 -25.92
N LEU A 83 8.07 19.45 -24.73
CA LEU A 83 8.47 20.22 -23.57
C LEU A 83 9.92 19.90 -23.17
N PRO A 84 10.66 20.88 -22.61
CA PRO A 84 11.91 20.63 -21.91
C PRO A 84 11.72 19.58 -20.80
N VAL A 85 12.76 18.77 -20.54
CA VAL A 85 12.74 17.75 -19.48
C VAL A 85 12.40 18.36 -18.11
N LYS A 86 12.96 19.54 -17.80
CA LYS A 86 12.63 20.30 -16.59
C LYS A 86 11.14 20.60 -16.46
N GLU A 87 10.48 21.03 -17.54
CA GLU A 87 9.05 21.35 -17.51
C GLU A 87 8.19 20.09 -17.35
N LEU A 88 8.60 18.97 -17.97
CA LEU A 88 7.94 17.67 -17.76
C LEU A 88 8.08 17.20 -16.30
N TYR A 89 9.24 17.43 -15.68
CA TYR A 89 9.45 17.18 -14.26
C TYR A 89 8.50 18.02 -13.38
N GLU A 90 8.33 19.31 -13.67
CA GLU A 90 7.41 20.19 -12.95
C GLU A 90 5.92 19.82 -13.15
N GLU A 91 5.56 19.37 -14.37
CA GLU A 91 4.24 18.83 -14.69
C GLU A 91 3.95 17.59 -13.83
N GLU A 92 4.90 16.65 -13.77
CA GLU A 92 4.77 15.43 -12.96
C GLU A 92 4.58 15.74 -11.46
N LEU A 93 5.36 16.66 -10.89
CA LEU A 93 5.17 17.09 -9.49
C LEU A 93 3.77 17.66 -9.25
N THR A 94 3.26 18.43 -10.19
CA THR A 94 1.91 19.02 -10.09
C THR A 94 0.84 17.93 -10.15
N GLU A 95 1.02 16.93 -11.01
CA GLU A 95 0.13 15.78 -11.09
C GLU A 95 0.12 14.96 -9.79
N LEU A 96 1.28 14.75 -9.17
CA LEU A 96 1.38 14.06 -7.87
C LEU A 96 0.58 14.75 -6.78
N VAL A 97 0.68 16.08 -6.67
CA VAL A 97 -0.15 16.86 -5.72
C VAL A 97 -1.64 16.64 -5.99
N ALA A 98 -2.04 16.59 -7.26
CA ALA A 98 -3.42 16.34 -7.63
C ALA A 98 -3.89 14.91 -7.33
N VAL A 99 -3.00 13.91 -7.45
CA VAL A 99 -3.30 12.50 -7.09
C VAL A 99 -3.65 12.38 -5.61
N HIS A 100 -2.95 13.10 -4.73
CA HIS A 100 -3.19 13.08 -3.28
C HIS A 100 -4.36 13.96 -2.82
N SER A 101 -5.06 14.64 -3.75
CA SER A 101 -6.24 15.43 -3.42
C SER A 101 -7.35 14.54 -2.87
N LEU A 102 -7.76 14.80 -1.63
CA LEU A 102 -8.87 14.09 -0.98
C LEU A 102 -10.20 14.31 -1.72
N GLU A 103 -10.41 15.50 -2.29
CA GLU A 103 -11.58 15.81 -3.11
C GLU A 103 -11.62 14.90 -4.35
N ARG A 104 -10.51 14.82 -5.09
CA ARG A 104 -10.38 13.95 -6.26
C ARG A 104 -10.58 12.47 -5.90
N LEU A 105 -9.98 12.03 -4.79
CA LEU A 105 -10.11 10.67 -4.30
C LEU A 105 -11.57 10.36 -3.91
N ALA A 106 -12.23 11.29 -3.23
CA ALA A 106 -13.64 11.18 -2.85
C ALA A 106 -14.57 11.15 -4.06
N GLU A 107 -14.27 11.91 -5.11
CA GLU A 107 -15.03 11.90 -6.37
C GLU A 107 -14.88 10.59 -7.15
N ALA A 108 -13.72 9.94 -7.03
CA ALA A 108 -13.40 8.70 -7.75
C ALA A 108 -14.06 7.46 -7.15
N PHE A 109 -14.58 7.51 -5.92
CA PHE A 109 -15.35 6.38 -5.36
C PHE A 109 -16.64 6.10 -6.17
N PRO A 110 -17.16 4.86 -6.13
CA PRO A 110 -18.43 4.51 -6.76
C PRO A 110 -19.54 5.50 -6.42
N LYS A 111 -20.35 5.87 -7.41
CA LYS A 111 -21.54 6.72 -7.25
C LYS A 111 -22.82 5.88 -7.08
N SER A 112 -22.67 4.64 -6.63
CA SER A 112 -23.79 3.71 -6.52
C SER A 112 -24.65 4.04 -5.28
N PRO A 113 -25.97 3.79 -5.34
CA PRO A 113 -26.84 3.97 -4.18
C PRO A 113 -26.45 3.10 -2.98
N SER A 114 -25.74 1.97 -3.22
CA SER A 114 -25.24 1.11 -2.15
C SER A 114 -24.14 1.81 -1.37
N PHE A 115 -23.12 2.33 -2.06
CA PHE A 115 -22.02 3.05 -1.43
C PHE A 115 -22.52 4.27 -0.65
N GLU A 116 -23.35 5.12 -1.28
CA GLU A 116 -23.89 6.33 -0.64
C GLU A 116 -24.66 6.00 0.64
N ARG A 117 -25.50 4.97 0.62
CA ARG A 117 -26.24 4.54 1.80
C ARG A 117 -25.31 4.08 2.93
N GLN A 118 -24.18 3.44 2.64
CA GLN A 118 -23.25 3.04 3.69
C GLN A 118 -22.49 4.24 4.25
N VAL A 119 -22.08 5.17 3.40
CA VAL A 119 -21.47 6.45 3.82
C VAL A 119 -22.42 7.20 4.77
N GLU A 120 -23.69 7.37 4.36
CA GLU A 120 -24.73 8.02 5.18
C GLU A 120 -24.95 7.33 6.53
N ARG A 121 -24.99 5.99 6.56
CA ARG A 121 -25.17 5.19 7.79
C ARG A 121 -24.03 5.35 8.79
N THR A 122 -22.82 5.65 8.30
CA THR A 122 -21.67 5.92 9.15
C THR A 122 -21.58 7.37 9.60
N HIS A 123 -22.52 8.24 9.19
CA HIS A 123 -22.50 9.68 9.48
C HIS A 123 -21.17 10.33 9.06
N ARG A 124 -20.67 10.00 7.87
CA ARG A 124 -19.44 10.54 7.29
C ARG A 124 -19.68 11.17 5.93
N THR A 125 -18.81 12.09 5.55
CA THR A 125 -18.73 12.61 4.18
C THR A 125 -17.87 11.69 3.31
N ARG A 126 -17.99 11.79 1.98
CA ARG A 126 -17.12 11.04 1.04
C ARG A 126 -15.64 11.38 1.24
N GLU A 127 -15.32 12.63 1.54
CA GLU A 127 -13.95 13.09 1.84
C GLU A 127 -13.40 12.46 3.12
N GLN A 128 -14.21 12.37 4.18
CA GLN A 128 -13.79 11.70 5.41
C GLN A 128 -13.54 10.20 5.16
N VAL A 129 -14.38 9.54 4.37
CA VAL A 129 -14.17 8.15 3.96
C VAL A 129 -12.91 8.02 3.09
N ALA A 130 -12.66 8.96 2.19
CA ALA A 130 -11.45 9.01 1.36
C ALA A 130 -10.18 9.14 2.21
N ALA A 131 -10.21 10.02 3.20
CA ALA A 131 -9.12 10.22 4.15
C ALA A 131 -8.82 8.95 4.97
N LEU A 132 -9.86 8.26 5.46
CA LEU A 132 -9.71 6.98 6.16
C LEU A 132 -9.15 5.89 5.23
N TYR A 133 -9.66 5.81 4.01
CA TYR A 133 -9.22 4.86 3.00
C TYR A 133 -7.74 5.06 2.63
N ALA A 134 -7.33 6.31 2.39
CA ALA A 134 -5.94 6.66 2.14
C ALA A 134 -5.04 6.34 3.33
N SER A 135 -5.44 6.74 4.54
CA SER A 135 -4.67 6.48 5.77
C SER A 135 -4.45 4.99 6.01
N ALA A 136 -5.48 4.16 5.84
CA ALA A 136 -5.35 2.71 5.95
C ALA A 136 -4.50 2.11 4.82
N GLY A 137 -4.68 2.57 3.58
CA GLY A 137 -3.90 2.08 2.44
C GLY A 137 -2.40 2.39 2.56
N TYR A 138 -2.05 3.61 3.00
CA TYR A 138 -0.65 3.99 3.26
C TYR A 138 -0.06 3.24 4.45
N ALA A 139 -0.83 3.03 5.52
CA ALA A 139 -0.38 2.24 6.66
C ALA A 139 -0.09 0.77 6.30
N LEU A 140 -0.99 0.14 5.52
CA LEU A 140 -0.79 -1.22 4.99
C LEU A 140 0.44 -1.28 4.08
N SER A 141 0.62 -0.25 3.23
CA SER A 141 1.78 -0.13 2.36
C SER A 141 3.09 0.01 3.15
N ARG A 142 3.10 0.82 4.23
CA ARG A 142 4.28 1.05 5.07
C ARG A 142 4.72 -0.20 5.81
N LYS A 143 3.80 -1.11 6.13
CA LYS A 143 4.11 -2.40 6.76
C LYS A 143 5.22 -3.17 6.03
N TYR A 144 5.27 -3.08 4.69
CA TYR A 144 6.29 -3.72 3.86
C TYR A 144 7.72 -3.20 4.08
N TRP A 145 7.86 -1.99 4.62
CA TRP A 145 9.13 -1.27 4.72
C TRP A 145 9.57 -1.05 6.18
N GLY A 146 9.05 -1.86 7.12
CA GLY A 146 9.42 -1.83 8.53
C GLY A 146 10.89 -2.21 8.78
N ALA A 147 11.66 -1.29 9.38
CA ALA A 147 13.03 -1.39 9.95
C ALA A 147 14.19 -1.95 9.09
N VAL A 148 13.93 -2.77 8.07
CA VAL A 148 14.94 -3.52 7.31
C VAL A 148 15.48 -2.73 6.12
N LYS A 149 14.73 -1.75 5.61
CA LYS A 149 15.15 -0.91 4.48
C LYS A 149 14.90 0.56 4.81
N PRO A 150 15.94 1.37 5.08
CA PRO A 150 15.75 2.76 5.47
C PRO A 150 15.18 3.55 4.30
N LEU A 151 13.92 3.97 4.43
CA LEU A 151 13.23 4.89 3.51
C LEU A 151 14.08 6.14 3.24
N ASP A 152 14.82 6.62 4.24
CA ASP A 152 15.75 7.76 4.11
C ASP A 152 16.80 7.58 3.01
N ARG A 153 17.36 6.37 2.85
CA ARG A 153 18.36 6.11 1.80
C ARG A 153 17.73 6.10 0.42
N LEU A 154 16.49 5.61 0.30
CA LEU A 154 15.74 5.67 -0.95
C LEU A 154 15.39 7.11 -1.30
N MET A 155 14.98 7.91 -0.32
CA MET A 155 14.71 9.33 -0.52
C MET A 155 15.97 10.07 -0.98
N GLN A 156 17.11 9.85 -0.31
CA GLN A 156 18.37 10.47 -0.72
C GLN A 156 18.76 10.11 -2.16
N ARG A 157 18.65 8.82 -2.53
CA ARG A 157 18.91 8.39 -3.90
C ARG A 157 17.94 9.01 -4.90
N ALA A 158 16.67 9.13 -4.55
CA ALA A 158 15.67 9.74 -5.41
C ALA A 158 16.00 11.22 -5.69
N GLU A 159 16.41 11.98 -4.66
CA GLU A 159 16.86 13.36 -4.82
C GLU A 159 18.09 13.48 -5.74
N ASP A 160 19.07 12.58 -5.60
CA ASP A 160 20.25 12.57 -6.47
C ASP A 160 19.87 12.33 -7.94
N GLU A 161 18.97 11.38 -8.21
CA GLU A 161 18.52 11.04 -9.57
C GLU A 161 17.64 12.16 -10.18
N MET A 162 16.82 12.82 -9.36
CA MET A 162 15.96 13.93 -9.78
C MET A 162 16.74 15.23 -10.03
N TRP A 163 17.92 15.40 -9.43
CA TRP A 163 18.72 16.62 -9.59
C TRP A 163 19.05 16.91 -11.06
N GLU A 164 19.34 15.88 -11.85
CA GLU A 164 19.64 16.06 -13.28
C GLU A 164 18.40 16.47 -14.08
N LEU A 165 17.21 15.98 -13.73
CA LEU A 165 15.95 16.34 -14.40
C LEU A 165 15.60 17.81 -14.20
N ARG A 166 15.80 18.33 -12.98
CA ARG A 166 15.52 19.73 -12.59
C ARG A 166 16.32 20.76 -13.40
N ASN A 167 17.44 20.33 -13.98
CA ASN A 167 18.38 21.21 -14.70
C ASN A 167 18.46 20.91 -16.21
N ASP A 168 17.72 19.94 -16.73
CA ASP A 168 17.76 19.57 -18.14
C ASP A 168 16.77 20.41 -18.97
N GLU A 169 17.30 21.45 -19.61
CA GLU A 169 16.52 22.36 -20.47
C GLU A 169 16.32 21.84 -21.90
N ARG A 170 16.84 20.66 -22.24
CA ARG A 170 16.71 20.12 -23.60
C ARG A 170 15.26 19.64 -23.85
N PRO A 171 14.68 19.90 -25.03
CA PRO A 171 13.37 19.35 -25.39
C PRO A 171 13.41 17.81 -25.40
N PHE A 172 12.46 17.16 -24.72
CA PHE A 172 12.47 15.70 -24.59
C PHE A 172 12.43 14.96 -25.94
N ALA A 173 11.57 15.40 -26.87
CA ALA A 173 11.51 14.84 -28.22
C ALA A 173 12.80 15.01 -29.06
N SER A 174 13.69 15.93 -28.68
CA SER A 174 14.98 16.15 -29.38
C SER A 174 16.07 15.17 -28.97
N LEU A 175 15.88 14.45 -27.85
CA LEU A 175 16.82 13.49 -27.33
C LEU A 175 16.85 12.21 -28.18
N SER A 176 18.02 11.57 -28.26
CA SER A 176 18.14 10.24 -28.87
C SER A 176 17.25 9.23 -28.12
N PRO A 177 16.83 8.12 -28.76
CA PRO A 177 16.04 7.08 -28.09
C PRO A 177 16.65 6.59 -26.77
N GLU A 178 17.97 6.39 -26.74
CA GLU A 178 18.71 5.97 -25.53
C GLU A 178 18.69 7.07 -24.45
N ALA A 179 18.86 8.34 -24.84
CA ALA A 179 18.79 9.45 -23.90
C ALA A 179 17.38 9.63 -23.32
N ARG A 180 16.32 9.49 -24.14
CA ARG A 180 14.93 9.50 -23.68
C ARG A 180 14.66 8.38 -22.68
N TYR A 181 15.13 7.17 -22.99
CA TYR A 181 15.01 6.04 -22.08
C TYR A 181 15.66 6.33 -20.71
N ARG A 182 16.90 6.84 -20.69
CA ARG A 182 17.58 7.23 -19.44
C ARG A 182 16.83 8.32 -18.67
N VAL A 183 16.30 9.32 -19.38
CA VAL A 183 15.50 10.39 -18.77
C VAL A 183 14.21 9.82 -18.17
N LEU A 184 13.52 8.89 -18.84
CA LEU A 184 12.33 8.21 -18.30
C LEU A 184 12.65 7.28 -17.11
N GLU A 185 13.79 6.59 -17.14
CA GLU A 185 14.27 5.81 -16.00
C GLU A 185 14.47 6.71 -14.77
N ARG A 186 15.04 7.90 -14.97
CA ARG A 186 15.18 8.90 -13.91
C ARG A 186 13.86 9.51 -13.48
N ALA A 187 12.96 9.82 -14.41
CA ALA A 187 11.64 10.34 -14.12
C ALA A 187 10.84 9.38 -13.23
N GLY A 188 11.06 8.07 -13.34
CA GLY A 188 10.47 7.09 -12.43
C GLY A 188 10.82 7.32 -10.95
N TRP A 189 11.94 7.97 -10.64
CA TRP A 189 12.30 8.32 -9.26
C TRP A 189 11.43 9.44 -8.68
N ILE A 190 10.70 10.20 -9.50
CA ILE A 190 9.74 11.22 -9.04
C ILE A 190 8.61 10.55 -8.23
N SER A 191 7.98 9.52 -8.81
CA SER A 191 6.94 8.73 -8.14
C SER A 191 7.50 7.94 -6.93
N VAL A 192 8.77 7.53 -6.98
CA VAL A 192 9.43 6.86 -5.85
C VAL A 192 9.61 7.83 -4.69
N ALA A 193 10.12 9.04 -4.94
CA ALA A 193 10.30 10.07 -3.92
C ALA A 193 8.97 10.40 -3.25
N ASP A 194 7.94 10.68 -4.04
CA ASP A 194 6.58 10.95 -3.56
C ASP A 194 6.05 9.83 -2.66
N ARG A 195 6.11 8.58 -3.15
CA ARG A 195 5.61 7.43 -2.39
C ARG A 195 6.39 7.24 -1.09
N VAL A 196 7.71 7.43 -1.11
CA VAL A 196 8.55 7.35 0.09
C VAL A 196 8.19 8.46 1.07
N GLU A 197 8.00 9.70 0.62
CA GLU A 197 7.59 10.84 1.46
C GLU A 197 6.28 10.53 2.20
N GLN A 198 5.26 10.07 1.47
CA GLN A 198 3.97 9.71 2.09
C GLN A 198 4.14 8.59 3.13
N LEU A 199 4.92 7.55 2.82
CA LEU A 199 5.18 6.45 3.75
C LEU A 199 5.97 6.88 5.00
N MET A 200 6.81 7.91 4.91
CA MET A 200 7.54 8.46 6.06
C MET A 200 6.63 9.25 7.01
N VAL A 201 5.57 9.88 6.51
CA VAL A 201 4.62 10.70 7.30
C VAL A 201 3.62 9.84 8.09
N VAL A 202 3.32 8.63 7.62
CA VAL A 202 2.38 7.73 8.30
C VAL A 202 2.78 7.53 9.76
N ALA A 203 1.83 7.49 10.70
CA ALA A 203 2.13 7.16 12.10
C ALA A 203 2.48 5.67 12.29
N GLU A 204 3.45 5.34 13.16
CA GLU A 204 3.79 3.93 13.44
C GLU A 204 2.61 3.16 14.02
N GLN A 205 1.82 3.81 14.89
CA GLN A 205 0.59 3.27 15.44
C GLN A 205 -0.40 2.84 14.33
N ASN A 206 -0.42 3.52 13.18
CA ASN A 206 -1.31 3.14 12.08
C ASN A 206 -0.91 1.79 11.52
N VAL A 207 0.39 1.51 11.41
CA VAL A 207 0.92 0.22 10.95
C VAL A 207 0.54 -0.89 11.92
N GLU A 208 0.62 -0.63 13.24
CA GLU A 208 0.19 -1.57 14.27
C GLU A 208 -1.31 -1.86 14.16
N THR A 209 -2.15 -0.83 14.12
CA THR A 209 -3.61 -0.96 13.99
C THR A 209 -4.00 -1.74 12.73
N VAL A 210 -3.48 -1.40 11.56
CA VAL A 210 -3.86 -2.13 10.33
C VAL A 210 -3.30 -3.56 10.29
N THR A 211 -2.23 -3.83 11.02
CA THR A 211 -1.69 -5.20 11.16
C THR A 211 -2.60 -6.06 12.04
N GLU A 212 -3.17 -5.49 13.12
CA GLU A 212 -4.15 -6.18 13.97
C GLU A 212 -5.40 -6.60 13.20
N PHE A 213 -5.87 -5.76 12.28
CA PHE A 213 -7.11 -5.99 11.50
C PHE A 213 -6.86 -6.41 10.05
N GLU A 214 -5.68 -6.95 9.74
CA GLU A 214 -5.29 -7.23 8.34
C GLU A 214 -6.26 -8.18 7.64
N ASP A 215 -6.67 -9.25 8.31
CA ASP A 215 -7.54 -10.29 7.75
C ASP A 215 -8.93 -9.75 7.40
N GLU A 216 -9.47 -8.84 8.21
CA GLU A 216 -10.73 -8.16 7.93
C GLU A 216 -10.56 -7.12 6.82
N LEU A 217 -9.48 -6.33 6.84
CA LEU A 217 -9.21 -5.32 5.82
C LEU A 217 -9.01 -5.96 4.44
N ARG A 218 -8.38 -7.13 4.36
CA ARG A 218 -8.16 -7.87 3.11
C ARG A 218 -9.46 -8.30 2.43
N LYS A 219 -10.55 -8.42 3.19
CA LYS A 219 -11.88 -8.76 2.63
C LYS A 219 -12.56 -7.59 1.96
N VAL A 220 -12.22 -6.35 2.33
CA VAL A 220 -12.96 -5.14 1.91
C VAL A 220 -12.12 -4.17 1.08
N LEU A 221 -10.80 -4.17 1.24
CA LEU A 221 -9.88 -3.29 0.53
C LEU A 221 -9.26 -3.97 -0.71
N PRO A 222 -8.79 -3.19 -1.70
CA PRO A 222 -8.09 -3.73 -2.86
C PRO A 222 -6.80 -4.47 -2.49
N GLY A 223 -6.53 -5.60 -3.16
CA GLY A 223 -5.34 -6.42 -2.93
C GLY A 223 -4.01 -5.69 -3.08
N ARG A 224 -3.95 -4.63 -3.89
CA ARG A 224 -2.75 -3.80 -4.11
C ARG A 224 -2.22 -3.11 -2.86
N PHE A 225 -3.05 -2.86 -1.84
CA PHE A 225 -2.59 -2.30 -0.55
C PHE A 225 -1.78 -3.32 0.27
N PHE A 226 -1.92 -4.60 -0.06
CA PHE A 226 -1.22 -5.70 0.56
C PHE A 226 -0.10 -6.20 -0.33
N ALA A 227 0.50 -5.35 -1.17
CA ALA A 227 1.68 -5.66 -1.97
C ALA A 227 2.78 -4.62 -1.70
N ASP A 228 4.02 -4.92 -2.08
CA ASP A 228 5.12 -3.96 -1.94
C ASP A 228 4.79 -2.67 -2.73
N PRO A 229 4.63 -1.52 -2.03
CA PRO A 229 4.22 -0.29 -2.69
C PRO A 229 5.29 0.23 -3.64
N LEU A 230 6.56 -0.12 -3.52
CA LEU A 230 7.60 0.42 -4.40
C LEU A 230 7.85 -0.48 -5.63
N SER A 231 7.44 -1.75 -5.59
CA SER A 231 7.69 -2.72 -6.67
C SER A 231 7.24 -2.28 -8.08
N PRO A 232 6.08 -1.63 -8.27
CA PRO A 232 5.63 -1.21 -9.61
C PRO A 232 6.44 -0.05 -10.21
N ILE A 233 7.07 0.76 -9.35
CA ILE A 233 7.69 2.03 -9.75
C ILE A 233 9.21 2.03 -9.62
N LEU A 234 9.79 1.12 -8.82
CA LEU A 234 11.25 1.02 -8.70
C LEU A 234 11.86 0.61 -10.05
N PRO A 235 12.88 1.34 -10.53
CA PRO A 235 13.60 0.95 -11.72
C PRO A 235 14.32 -0.38 -11.44
N ARG A 236 13.75 -1.48 -11.97
CA ARG A 236 14.13 -2.85 -11.60
C ARG A 236 15.62 -3.11 -11.78
N LEU A 237 16.18 -2.67 -12.91
CA LEU A 237 17.62 -2.78 -13.22
C LEU A 237 18.50 -2.06 -12.19
N ALA A 238 18.06 -0.87 -11.74
CA ALA A 238 18.85 -0.01 -10.86
C ALA A 238 18.81 -0.45 -9.39
N VAL A 239 17.83 -1.28 -9.01
CA VAL A 239 17.57 -1.67 -7.61
C VAL A 239 17.81 -3.16 -7.38
N TYR A 240 17.37 -4.02 -8.29
CA TYR A 240 17.48 -5.47 -8.16
C TYR A 240 18.56 -6.07 -9.07
N GLY A 241 19.15 -5.27 -9.99
CA GLY A 241 20.03 -5.77 -11.02
C GLY A 241 19.29 -6.54 -12.11
N VAL A 242 20.03 -7.20 -13.00
CA VAL A 242 19.46 -8.23 -13.87
C VAL A 242 19.38 -9.50 -13.03
N PRO A 243 18.18 -10.06 -12.77
CA PRO A 243 18.10 -11.40 -12.21
C PRO A 243 18.63 -12.36 -13.27
N PHE A 244 19.87 -12.81 -13.13
CA PHE A 244 20.33 -14.03 -13.78
C PHE A 244 20.03 -15.16 -12.80
N GLU A 245 19.10 -16.04 -13.18
CA GLU A 245 19.03 -17.36 -12.58
C GLU A 245 20.26 -18.11 -13.09
N GLU A 246 21.22 -18.34 -12.19
CA GLU A 246 22.34 -19.21 -12.48
C GLU A 246 21.84 -20.65 -12.33
N ASP A 247 21.49 -21.27 -13.45
CA ASP A 247 20.96 -22.65 -13.50
C ASP A 247 21.94 -23.68 -12.91
N ASP A 248 23.22 -23.33 -12.81
CA ASP A 248 24.28 -24.18 -12.27
C ASP A 248 25.28 -23.36 -11.43
N PRO A 249 25.12 -23.29 -10.09
CA PRO A 249 25.97 -22.48 -9.21
C PRO A 249 27.40 -23.01 -9.07
N ASP A 250 27.69 -24.22 -9.57
CA ASP A 250 29.04 -24.80 -9.58
C ASP A 250 29.79 -24.51 -10.90
N ARG A 251 29.12 -23.91 -11.89
CA ARG A 251 29.71 -23.58 -13.18
C ARG A 251 30.71 -22.44 -13.01
N SER A 252 31.96 -22.69 -13.39
CA SER A 252 32.98 -21.65 -13.36
C SER A 252 32.79 -20.69 -14.53
N ASP A 253 33.05 -19.39 -14.32
CA ASP A 253 33.15 -18.41 -15.41
C ASP A 253 34.19 -18.83 -16.48
N ALA A 254 35.15 -19.69 -16.12
CA ALA A 254 36.12 -20.25 -17.06
C ALA A 254 35.49 -21.24 -18.06
N ASP A 255 34.32 -21.80 -17.74
CA ASP A 255 33.56 -22.73 -18.59
C ASP A 255 32.56 -22.00 -19.50
N LEU A 256 32.39 -20.67 -19.35
CA LEU A 256 31.66 -19.81 -20.27
C LEU A 256 32.42 -19.69 -21.59
N THR A 257 32.19 -20.62 -22.50
CA THR A 257 32.70 -20.52 -23.87
C THR A 257 31.77 -19.62 -24.69
N TRP A 258 32.27 -18.46 -25.11
CA TRP A 258 31.54 -17.60 -26.05
C TRP A 258 31.65 -18.21 -27.44
N ASN A 259 30.63 -18.96 -27.85
CA ASN A 259 30.54 -19.51 -29.19
C ASN A 259 29.54 -18.70 -30.01
N SER A 260 30.01 -18.10 -31.10
CA SER A 260 29.18 -17.24 -31.96
C SER A 260 28.04 -18.00 -32.65
N SER A 261 28.07 -19.34 -32.67
CA SER A 261 26.95 -20.18 -33.12
C SER A 261 25.77 -20.23 -32.15
N ASP A 262 26.01 -19.94 -30.87
CA ASP A 262 25.01 -20.07 -29.79
C ASP A 262 24.29 -18.73 -29.53
N VAL A 263 24.61 -17.71 -30.34
CA VAL A 263 23.88 -16.45 -30.38
C VAL A 263 22.50 -16.72 -30.95
N VAL A 264 21.52 -16.91 -30.06
CA VAL A 264 20.10 -16.87 -30.40
C VAL A 264 19.78 -15.46 -30.86
N THR A 265 19.88 -15.23 -32.17
CA THR A 265 19.26 -14.05 -32.78
C THR A 265 17.75 -14.25 -32.66
N ASN A 266 17.04 -13.25 -32.13
CA ASN A 266 15.58 -13.21 -31.91
C ASN A 266 14.71 -13.52 -33.16
N ALA A 267 15.31 -13.89 -34.30
CA ALA A 267 14.64 -14.34 -35.50
C ALA A 267 14.21 -15.83 -35.45
N GLN A 268 14.88 -16.69 -34.66
CA GLN A 268 14.58 -18.14 -34.66
C GLN A 268 13.62 -18.59 -33.56
N SER A 269 13.54 -17.87 -32.44
CA SER A 269 12.61 -18.18 -31.33
C SER A 269 11.13 -17.99 -31.70
N ALA A 270 10.81 -17.22 -32.74
CA ALA A 270 9.45 -17.11 -33.27
C ALA A 270 8.98 -18.38 -34.04
N SER A 271 9.91 -19.21 -34.52
CA SER A 271 9.58 -20.41 -35.31
C SER A 271 9.40 -21.69 -34.47
N LEU A 272 9.85 -21.68 -33.21
CA LEU A 272 9.75 -22.85 -32.33
C LEU A 272 8.44 -22.89 -31.52
N ASN A 273 7.71 -21.77 -31.43
CA ASN A 273 6.41 -21.70 -30.73
C ASN A 273 5.18 -21.98 -31.61
N SER A 274 5.33 -22.23 -32.92
CA SER A 274 4.19 -22.55 -33.80
C SER A 274 3.85 -24.04 -33.88
N ASN A 275 4.69 -24.94 -33.33
CA ASN A 275 4.52 -26.39 -33.48
C ASN A 275 4.05 -27.11 -32.20
N ALA A 276 3.77 -26.39 -31.11
CA ALA A 276 3.31 -26.97 -29.84
C ALA A 276 1.76 -27.05 -29.71
N ALA A 277 1.02 -26.80 -30.80
CA ALA A 277 -0.44 -26.78 -30.78
C ALA A 277 -1.05 -27.69 -31.86
N THR A 278 -0.69 -28.97 -31.92
CA THR A 278 -1.57 -29.99 -32.52
C THR A 278 -1.27 -31.37 -31.94
N GLU A 279 -2.35 -32.11 -31.65
CA GLU A 279 -2.45 -33.54 -31.32
C GLU A 279 -2.74 -33.92 -29.86
N VAL A 280 -4.03 -33.84 -29.54
CA VAL A 280 -4.69 -34.76 -28.60
C VAL A 280 -5.08 -36.02 -29.37
N PRO A 281 -4.72 -37.23 -28.91
CA PRO A 281 -5.53 -38.40 -29.17
C PRO A 281 -6.22 -38.88 -27.90
N ALA A 282 -7.51 -39.14 -28.05
CA ALA A 282 -8.38 -39.75 -27.07
C ALA A 282 -8.18 -41.28 -27.00
N SER A 283 -8.60 -41.84 -25.86
CA SER A 283 -8.97 -43.24 -25.59
C SER A 283 -7.82 -44.24 -25.39
N GLU A 284 -7.74 -44.88 -24.21
CA GLU A 284 -8.32 -46.22 -23.98
C GLU A 284 -8.26 -46.68 -22.50
N LYS A 285 -9.21 -47.54 -22.13
CA LYS A 285 -9.56 -48.10 -20.80
C LYS A 285 -8.58 -49.18 -20.28
N ASN A 286 -8.48 -49.29 -18.95
CA ASN A 286 -8.65 -50.49 -18.09
C ASN A 286 -7.99 -50.19 -16.73
N SER A 287 -8.71 -50.12 -15.62
CA SER A 287 -9.30 -51.19 -14.79
C SER A 287 -8.28 -52.00 -13.98
N ASP A 288 -8.58 -52.05 -12.68
CA ASP A 288 -8.27 -53.07 -11.68
C ASP A 288 -7.06 -52.86 -10.76
N ASP A 289 -7.45 -52.58 -9.50
CA ASP A 289 -7.08 -53.29 -8.27
C ASP A 289 -5.61 -53.33 -7.82
N ALA A 290 -5.35 -52.68 -6.68
CA ALA A 290 -4.86 -53.38 -5.49
C ALA A 290 -4.88 -52.46 -4.26
N GLU A 291 -5.68 -52.84 -3.26
CA GLU A 291 -5.41 -52.58 -1.84
C GLU A 291 -3.99 -53.06 -1.48
N ILE A 292 -3.31 -52.36 -0.55
CA ILE A 292 -2.54 -52.97 0.55
C ILE A 292 -2.23 -51.87 1.58
N GLU A 293 -2.88 -52.07 2.73
CA GLU A 293 -2.47 -51.94 4.13
C GLU A 293 -1.37 -50.97 4.60
N ALA A 294 -1.71 -50.39 5.74
CA ALA A 294 -0.88 -49.65 6.68
C ALA A 294 0.24 -50.49 7.33
N SER A 295 1.37 -49.84 7.60
CA SER A 295 2.26 -50.14 8.74
C SER A 295 3.17 -48.93 8.95
N SER A 296 3.01 -48.16 10.02
CA SER A 296 3.60 -48.41 11.35
C SER A 296 5.14 -48.39 11.34
N SER A 297 5.72 -47.33 11.91
CA SER A 297 6.78 -47.39 12.95
C SER A 297 7.72 -46.17 12.90
N ALA A 298 7.49 -45.25 13.85
CA ALA A 298 8.43 -44.77 14.89
C ALA A 298 9.86 -44.26 14.55
N PRO A 299 10.44 -43.43 15.46
CA PRO A 299 11.39 -42.38 15.13
C PRO A 299 12.85 -42.77 15.40
N ILE A 300 13.79 -42.06 14.76
CA ILE A 300 15.20 -42.07 15.13
C ILE A 300 15.54 -40.74 15.80
N ALA A 301 15.83 -40.84 17.10
CA ALA A 301 16.49 -39.82 17.88
C ALA A 301 18.02 -40.00 17.81
N THR A 302 18.71 -38.90 18.12
CA THR A 302 20.01 -38.75 18.82
C THR A 302 21.24 -38.23 18.06
N ASN A 303 21.69 -37.08 18.58
CA ASN A 303 23.04 -36.67 18.99
C ASN A 303 24.17 -36.45 17.97
N ARG A 304 24.63 -35.18 17.95
CA ARG A 304 26.00 -34.71 18.26
C ARG A 304 26.02 -33.19 18.04
N GLU A 305 26.15 -32.31 19.04
CA GLU A 305 27.24 -32.07 19.99
C GLU A 305 28.60 -31.73 19.35
N ASN A 306 29.12 -30.56 19.74
CA ASN A 306 30.45 -29.95 19.50
C ASN A 306 30.66 -29.28 18.12
N GLY A 307 31.16 -28.05 18.00
CA GLY A 307 31.67 -27.09 18.97
C GLY A 307 32.61 -26.09 18.28
N ARG A 308 32.66 -24.86 18.81
CA ARG A 308 33.78 -23.88 18.77
C ARG A 308 34.44 -23.55 17.40
N ARG A 309 34.29 -22.30 16.97
CA ARG A 309 35.23 -21.20 17.26
C ARG A 309 34.55 -19.85 17.05
#